data_AF-A0A7Y6PVA5-F1
#
_entry.id   AF-A0A7Y6PVA5-F1
#
_cell.length_a   1.000
_cell.length_b   1.000
_cell.length_c   1.000
_cell.angle_alpha   90.00
_cell.angle_beta   90.00
_cell.angle_gamma   90.00
#
_symmetry.space_group_name_H-M   'P 1'
#
loop_
_entity.id
_entity.type
_entity.pdbx_description
1 polymer ?
#
loop_
_entity_poly.entity_id
_entity_poly.type
_entity_poly.pdbx_seq_one_letter_code
_entity_poly.pdbx_strand_id
1 'polypeptide(L)'
;MKALLQLALGGTLALTACSKSNPYYCEGAPDNNCANTDGGQMGCQKSADCTNASAPVCDTAAHVCVACGDGETQACMGNTPVCSNHECVACTSHGDCDSNVCVLDTGACAGDGEVAYVDPNATDNDVCTRTMPCTKVAKALATGRPYVKLQGMTNEQVTVAGKTVALFADPGAKLTSTTNGIILKVEGATQLTIHDLEISGASGAGNPGISLQPGNTANVSLYRVTVSGNQGGGITASGGALALYESTVSGNQGSGLSLSGVSLTMSRSLVSINRGGGISISGTSSFDITNNFIFRNGDPDASMFGGVNIGVATPGVNRFEFNTIADNRSSPGTIRAGGVLCDIPGFAGGNNIIARNAVGGSTTVTNAQTLGQCTYPTSKIQADVTDLAFVSADAAPYNYKLTAGSSAIDQATTSSSINSDYDLDVRPQGGQKDIGADEYK
;
A
#
# COMPACT_ATOMS: atom_id res chain seq x y z
N MET A 1 -69.22 59.42 22.14
CA MET A 1 -69.21 58.03 21.63
C MET A 1 -68.71 57.17 22.77
N LYS A 2 -69.62 56.67 23.63
CA LYS A 2 -70.11 55.26 23.64
C LYS A 2 -68.94 54.26 23.71
N ALA A 3 -68.84 53.32 24.64
CA ALA A 3 -69.52 52.98 25.89
C ALA A 3 -68.71 51.83 26.54
N LEU A 4 -68.81 51.70 27.86
CA LEU A 4 -68.77 50.50 28.72
C LEU A 4 -68.19 49.18 28.16
N LEU A 5 -67.40 48.44 28.98
CA LEU A 5 -67.93 47.40 29.88
C LEU A 5 -66.84 46.82 30.82
N GLN A 6 -67.14 46.81 32.11
CA GLN A 6 -66.49 45.96 33.13
C GLN A 6 -66.88 44.49 32.91
N LEU A 7 -66.01 43.53 33.23
CA LEU A 7 -66.45 42.34 33.96
C LEU A 7 -65.28 41.71 34.72
N ALA A 8 -65.48 41.55 36.03
CA ALA A 8 -64.66 40.73 36.92
C ALA A 8 -65.19 39.29 36.95
N LEU A 9 -64.29 38.34 37.25
CA LEU A 9 -64.42 37.00 37.88
C LEU A 9 -63.32 36.13 37.25
N GLY A 10 -62.33 35.63 37.99
CA GLY A 10 -62.49 34.63 39.04
C GLY A 10 -62.15 33.27 38.43
N GLY A 11 -61.01 32.68 38.79
CA GLY A 11 -60.61 31.39 38.21
C GLY A 11 -59.18 30.98 38.51
N THR A 12 -58.86 30.77 39.78
CA THR A 12 -57.80 29.85 40.20
C THR A 12 -58.09 28.47 39.61
N LEU A 13 -57.34 28.06 38.59
CA LEU A 13 -57.20 26.66 38.20
C LEU A 13 -55.72 26.28 38.33
N ALA A 14 -55.44 25.55 39.41
CA ALA A 14 -54.20 24.84 39.60
C ALA A 14 -54.08 23.75 38.53
N LEU A 15 -53.35 24.04 37.45
CA LEU A 15 -52.72 22.99 36.67
C LEU A 15 -51.43 22.61 37.40
N THR A 16 -51.58 21.74 38.40
CA THR A 16 -50.51 20.81 38.79
C THR A 16 -50.24 19.90 37.59
N ALA A 17 -49.55 20.43 36.59
CA ALA A 17 -48.78 19.59 35.71
C ALA A 17 -47.68 19.01 36.61
N CYS A 18 -47.74 17.70 36.83
CA CYS A 18 -46.60 16.94 37.31
C CYS A 18 -45.49 17.04 36.26
N SER A 19 -44.78 18.18 36.20
CA SER A 19 -43.37 18.09 35.84
C SER A 19 -42.75 17.36 37.01
N LYS A 20 -42.51 16.05 36.87
CA LYS A 20 -41.38 15.49 37.58
C LYS A 20 -40.20 16.31 37.08
N SER A 21 -39.72 17.25 37.90
CA SER A 21 -38.38 17.78 37.73
C SER A 21 -37.52 16.54 37.54
N ASN A 22 -36.98 16.34 36.34
CA ASN A 22 -36.06 15.25 36.12
C ASN A 22 -34.92 15.55 37.11
N PRO A 23 -34.72 14.77 38.18
CA PRO A 23 -33.72 15.08 39.20
C PRO A 23 -32.30 15.11 38.61
N TYR A 24 -32.17 14.67 37.35
CA TYR A 24 -30.97 14.52 36.56
C TYR A 24 -30.77 15.61 35.50
N TYR A 25 -31.70 16.58 35.31
CA TYR A 25 -31.49 17.67 34.34
C TYR A 25 -30.67 18.80 34.96
N CYS A 26 -29.47 19.03 34.43
CA CYS A 26 -28.63 20.18 34.77
C CYS A 26 -28.25 20.92 33.50
N GLU A 27 -28.46 22.24 33.51
CA GLU A 27 -28.18 23.10 32.37
C GLU A 27 -26.67 23.13 32.07
N GLY A 28 -26.26 22.71 30.87
CA GLY A 28 -24.86 22.61 30.45
C GLY A 28 -24.22 21.21 30.49
N ALA A 29 -24.99 20.18 30.87
CA ALA A 29 -24.52 18.79 31.07
C ALA A 29 -25.45 17.77 30.36
N PRO A 30 -25.44 17.69 29.01
CA PRO A 30 -26.37 16.86 28.24
C PRO A 30 -26.22 15.35 28.45
N ASP A 31 -25.10 14.89 29.02
CA ASP A 31 -24.79 13.47 29.26
C ASP A 31 -25.08 13.03 30.73
N ASN A 32 -25.93 13.75 31.47
CA ASN A 32 -26.25 13.47 32.89
C ASN A 32 -25.04 13.44 33.85
N ASN A 33 -23.97 14.18 33.55
CA ASN A 33 -22.70 14.18 34.28
C ASN A 33 -22.60 15.27 35.37
N CYS A 34 -23.70 15.59 36.05
CA CYS A 34 -23.70 16.67 37.04
C CYS A 34 -22.85 16.30 38.27
N ALA A 35 -22.27 17.28 38.96
CA ALA A 35 -21.68 17.10 40.28
C ALA A 35 -22.71 17.52 41.35
N ASN A 36 -23.06 16.64 42.29
CA ASN A 36 -23.90 17.00 43.43
C ASN A 36 -23.02 17.42 44.61
N THR A 37 -23.43 18.46 45.32
CA THR A 37 -22.73 19.06 46.46
C THR A 37 -22.69 18.19 47.73
N ASP A 38 -23.29 16.99 47.70
CA ASP A 38 -23.48 16.11 48.86
C ASP A 38 -22.66 14.80 48.85
N GLY A 39 -21.65 14.66 47.98
CA GLY A 39 -20.61 13.63 48.12
C GLY A 39 -20.91 12.21 47.62
N GLY A 40 -21.93 12.02 46.77
CA GLY A 40 -22.20 10.75 46.05
C GLY A 40 -21.70 10.79 44.60
N GLN A 41 -21.01 9.74 44.17
CA GLN A 41 -20.35 9.62 42.85
C GLN A 41 -21.41 9.55 41.72
N MET A 42 -21.58 10.66 40.96
CA MET A 42 -22.61 10.83 39.90
C MET A 42 -22.02 10.71 38.49
N GLY A 43 -21.35 9.60 38.23
CA GLY A 43 -21.05 9.20 36.87
C GLY A 43 -21.81 7.93 36.50
N CYS A 44 -21.67 7.49 35.25
CA CYS A 44 -22.33 6.26 34.80
C CYS A 44 -21.95 5.08 35.74
N GLN A 45 -22.90 4.17 35.96
CA GLN A 45 -22.66 2.95 36.76
C GLN A 45 -22.64 1.71 35.88
N LYS A 46 -23.22 1.80 34.68
CA LYS A 46 -23.28 0.76 33.66
C LYS A 46 -23.48 1.42 32.30
N SER A 47 -23.11 0.72 31.23
CA SER A 47 -23.22 1.25 29.85
C SER A 47 -24.66 1.65 29.46
N ALA A 48 -25.69 1.04 30.07
CA ALA A 48 -27.09 1.46 29.88
C ALA A 48 -27.42 2.88 30.40
N ASP A 49 -26.56 3.48 31.23
CA ASP A 49 -26.71 4.85 31.70
C ASP A 49 -26.19 5.87 30.66
N CYS A 50 -25.43 5.41 29.67
CA CYS A 50 -24.82 6.22 28.62
C CYS A 50 -25.73 6.27 27.37
N THR A 51 -26.49 7.36 27.22
CA THR A 51 -27.48 7.51 26.13
C THR A 51 -26.90 8.12 24.85
N ASN A 52 -25.65 8.59 24.89
CA ASN A 52 -24.99 9.18 23.74
C ASN A 52 -24.46 8.08 22.81
N ALA A 53 -24.87 8.08 21.55
CA ALA A 53 -24.46 7.07 20.58
C ALA A 53 -22.94 7.09 20.29
N SER A 54 -22.27 8.23 20.49
CA SER A 54 -20.81 8.36 20.33
C SER A 54 -20.03 7.95 21.58
N ALA A 55 -20.70 7.77 22.72
CA ALA A 55 -20.12 7.36 23.98
C ALA A 55 -21.07 6.39 24.74
N PRO A 56 -21.37 5.21 24.18
CA PRO A 56 -22.40 4.31 24.70
C PRO A 56 -21.92 3.42 25.86
N VAL A 57 -20.62 3.42 26.17
CA VAL A 57 -20.00 2.53 27.16
C VAL A 57 -19.72 3.30 28.43
N CYS A 58 -19.97 2.69 29.59
CA CYS A 58 -19.57 3.27 30.86
C CYS A 58 -18.19 2.76 31.28
N ASP A 59 -17.20 3.65 31.36
CA ASP A 59 -15.99 3.40 32.14
C ASP A 59 -16.38 3.44 33.62
N THR A 60 -16.60 2.27 34.22
CA THR A 60 -17.02 2.15 35.61
C THR A 60 -15.93 2.50 36.62
N ALA A 61 -14.67 2.63 36.21
CA ALA A 61 -13.58 3.08 37.08
C ALA A 61 -13.55 4.61 37.17
N ALA A 62 -13.68 5.29 36.03
CA ALA A 62 -13.78 6.76 35.98
C ALA A 62 -15.20 7.27 36.25
N HIS A 63 -16.21 6.39 36.13
CA HIS A 63 -17.62 6.71 36.03
C HIS A 63 -17.94 7.71 34.90
N VAL A 64 -17.31 7.55 33.73
CA VAL A 64 -17.51 8.44 32.57
C VAL A 64 -17.99 7.62 31.38
N CYS A 65 -18.94 8.18 30.62
CA CYS A 65 -19.36 7.58 29.36
C CYS A 65 -18.29 7.81 28.28
N VAL A 66 -17.90 6.73 27.62
CA VAL A 66 -16.82 6.65 26.65
C VAL A 66 -17.27 5.92 25.39
N ALA A 67 -16.53 6.07 24.28
CA ALA A 67 -16.87 5.40 23.03
C ALA A 67 -16.81 3.87 23.17
N CYS A 68 -15.86 3.39 23.98
CA CYS A 68 -15.63 1.99 24.24
C CYS A 68 -14.84 1.80 25.54
N GLY A 69 -14.89 0.60 26.11
CA GLY A 69 -14.12 0.22 27.29
C GLY A 69 -13.35 -1.07 27.06
N ASP A 70 -12.43 -1.40 27.98
CA ASP A 70 -11.68 -2.66 27.95
C ASP A 70 -12.64 -3.86 27.96
N GLY A 71 -12.70 -4.59 26.83
CA GLY A 71 -13.59 -5.75 26.67
C GLY A 71 -15.00 -5.44 26.11
N GLU A 72 -15.36 -4.16 25.93
CA GLU A 72 -16.58 -3.73 25.23
C GLU A 72 -16.27 -3.22 23.82
N THR A 73 -15.37 -3.91 23.11
CA THR A 73 -14.96 -3.57 21.73
C THR A 73 -16.11 -3.62 20.73
N GLN A 74 -17.21 -4.31 21.04
CA GLN A 74 -18.41 -4.37 20.21
C GLN A 74 -19.08 -3.00 20.02
N ALA A 75 -18.77 -2.01 20.86
CA ALA A 75 -19.20 -0.62 20.66
C ALA A 75 -18.50 0.05 19.45
N CYS A 76 -17.32 -0.43 19.09
CA CYS A 76 -16.54 0.05 17.95
C CYS A 76 -16.91 -0.75 16.69
N MET A 77 -17.46 -0.05 15.69
CA MET A 77 -17.97 -0.66 14.45
C MET A 77 -17.48 0.08 13.20
N GLY A 78 -17.66 -0.53 12.04
CA GLY A 78 -17.31 0.08 10.76
C GLY A 78 -15.80 0.28 10.61
N ASN A 79 -15.40 1.50 10.26
CA ASN A 79 -14.00 1.86 9.97
C ASN A 79 -13.18 2.16 11.23
N THR A 80 -13.78 2.06 12.41
CA THR A 80 -13.10 2.26 13.69
C THR A 80 -13.46 1.11 14.64
N PRO A 81 -13.00 -0.13 14.40
CA PRO A 81 -13.41 -1.32 15.14
C PRO A 81 -12.59 -1.56 16.42
N VAL A 82 -11.49 -0.82 16.62
CA VAL A 82 -10.57 -1.04 17.75
C VAL A 82 -10.84 -0.04 18.85
N CYS A 83 -10.94 -0.52 20.09
CA CYS A 83 -10.97 0.38 21.25
C CYS A 83 -9.54 0.70 21.69
N SER A 84 -9.17 1.98 21.67
CA SER A 84 -7.87 2.44 22.16
C SER A 84 -8.05 3.75 22.91
N ASN A 85 -7.57 3.80 24.16
CA ASN A 85 -7.74 4.96 25.05
C ASN A 85 -9.19 5.47 25.12
N HIS A 86 -10.15 4.54 25.24
CA HIS A 86 -11.58 4.85 25.29
C HIS A 86 -12.17 5.51 24.03
N GLU A 87 -11.43 5.51 22.93
CA GLU A 87 -11.87 5.96 21.61
C GLU A 87 -11.89 4.80 20.61
N CYS A 88 -12.85 4.82 19.69
CA CYS A 88 -12.86 3.90 18.58
C CYS A 88 -11.91 4.38 17.48
N VAL A 89 -10.91 3.56 17.16
CA VAL A 89 -9.89 3.84 16.15
C VAL A 89 -9.89 2.77 15.06
N ALA A 90 -9.36 3.12 13.89
CA ALA A 90 -9.14 2.19 12.80
C ALA A 90 -8.22 1.04 13.23
N CYS A 91 -8.44 -0.17 12.71
CA CYS A 91 -7.46 -1.22 12.84
C CYS A 91 -6.19 -0.86 12.04
N THR A 92 -5.04 -1.24 12.59
CA THR A 92 -3.72 -1.00 11.99
C THR A 92 -2.95 -2.29 11.78
N SER A 93 -3.35 -3.36 12.47
CA SER A 93 -2.77 -4.68 12.36
C SER A 93 -3.87 -5.73 12.21
N HIS A 94 -3.53 -6.86 11.58
CA HIS A 94 -4.41 -8.00 11.49
C HIS A 94 -4.87 -8.50 12.87
N GLY A 95 -3.98 -8.46 13.88
CA GLY A 95 -4.28 -8.92 15.24
C GLY A 95 -5.26 -8.03 16.00
N ASP A 96 -5.56 -6.83 15.49
CA ASP A 96 -6.56 -5.94 16.09
C ASP A 96 -7.99 -6.45 15.84
N CYS A 97 -8.16 -7.41 14.93
CA CYS A 97 -9.44 -7.92 14.48
C CYS A 97 -9.65 -9.36 14.93
N ASP A 98 -10.85 -9.69 15.38
CA ASP A 98 -11.21 -11.06 15.74
C ASP A 98 -10.97 -12.03 14.58
N SER A 99 -11.21 -11.63 13.34
CA SER A 99 -10.95 -12.43 12.13
C SER A 99 -9.49 -12.51 11.71
N ASN A 100 -8.56 -11.89 12.44
CA ASN A 100 -7.19 -11.67 12.00
C ASN A 100 -7.07 -10.98 10.62
N VAL A 101 -8.07 -10.20 10.22
CA VAL A 101 -8.07 -9.45 8.95
C VAL A 101 -8.51 -8.02 9.21
N CYS A 102 -7.52 -7.14 9.19
CA CYS A 102 -7.71 -5.70 9.11
C CYS A 102 -7.64 -5.26 7.64
N VAL A 103 -8.71 -4.64 7.14
CA VAL A 103 -8.79 -4.07 5.80
C VAL A 103 -8.14 -2.68 5.84
N LEU A 104 -6.82 -2.66 5.65
CA LEU A 104 -5.98 -1.47 5.87
C LEU A 104 -6.42 -0.24 5.05
N ASP A 105 -7.05 -0.45 3.88
CA ASP A 105 -7.56 0.64 3.05
C ASP A 105 -8.72 1.40 3.70
N THR A 106 -9.52 0.74 4.53
CA THR A 106 -10.69 1.33 5.21
C THR A 106 -10.52 1.48 6.71
N GLY A 107 -9.56 0.77 7.31
CA GLY A 107 -9.40 0.68 8.76
C GLY A 107 -10.42 -0.23 9.45
N ALA A 108 -11.21 -0.98 8.68
CA ALA A 108 -12.26 -1.87 9.21
C ALA A 108 -11.75 -3.30 9.44
N CYS A 109 -12.35 -3.99 10.41
CA CYS A 109 -12.14 -5.42 10.61
C CYS A 109 -13.11 -6.22 9.74
N ALA A 110 -12.61 -7.20 9.00
CA ALA A 110 -13.46 -8.10 8.24
C ALA A 110 -14.26 -9.02 9.17
N GLY A 111 -15.50 -9.34 8.82
CA GLY A 111 -16.28 -10.34 9.55
C GLY A 111 -15.78 -11.76 9.29
N ASP A 112 -15.88 -12.66 10.28
CA ASP A 112 -15.41 -14.05 10.16
C ASP A 112 -16.11 -14.84 9.03
N GLY A 113 -17.35 -14.47 8.70
CA GLY A 113 -18.10 -15.01 7.55
C GLY A 113 -17.59 -14.54 6.19
N GLU A 114 -16.81 -13.47 6.14
CA GLU A 114 -16.28 -12.84 4.92
C GLU A 114 -14.87 -13.29 4.56
N VAL A 115 -14.20 -14.04 5.45
CA VAL A 115 -12.81 -14.47 5.30
C VAL A 115 -12.72 -15.97 5.07
N ALA A 116 -12.14 -16.40 3.95
CA ALA A 116 -11.72 -17.79 3.75
C ALA A 116 -10.26 -17.96 4.19
N TYR A 117 -9.98 -18.94 5.05
CA TYR A 117 -8.66 -19.13 5.64
C TYR A 117 -7.89 -20.25 4.92
N VAL A 118 -6.59 -20.02 4.70
CA VAL A 118 -5.66 -20.95 4.06
C VAL A 118 -4.52 -21.28 5.00
N ASP A 119 -4.37 -22.57 5.34
CA ASP A 119 -3.27 -23.15 6.08
C ASP A 119 -2.81 -24.44 5.38
N PRO A 120 -1.57 -24.50 4.85
CA PRO A 120 -1.08 -25.66 4.11
C PRO A 120 -1.02 -26.96 4.93
N ASN A 121 -1.12 -26.90 6.26
CA ASN A 121 -1.12 -28.07 7.15
C ASN A 121 -2.53 -28.54 7.55
N ALA A 122 -3.58 -27.87 7.06
CA ALA A 122 -4.96 -28.16 7.43
C ALA A 122 -5.59 -29.24 6.52
N THR A 123 -6.93 -29.24 6.43
CA THR A 123 -7.69 -30.16 5.57
C THR A 123 -8.70 -29.38 4.74
N ASP A 124 -8.67 -29.60 3.42
CA ASP A 124 -9.62 -28.96 2.50
C ASP A 124 -11.08 -29.28 2.86
N ASN A 125 -11.92 -28.26 2.74
CA ASN A 125 -13.36 -28.32 2.90
C ASN A 125 -14.02 -27.20 2.08
N ASP A 126 -15.34 -27.16 2.03
CA ASP A 126 -16.07 -26.22 1.15
C ASP A 126 -16.26 -24.82 1.76
N VAL A 127 -15.85 -24.61 3.01
CA VAL A 127 -16.17 -23.37 3.75
C VAL A 127 -14.92 -22.57 4.12
N CYS A 128 -13.79 -23.24 4.36
CA CYS A 128 -12.51 -22.66 4.75
C CYS A 128 -12.63 -21.71 5.96
N THR A 129 -13.28 -22.14 7.04
CA THR A 129 -13.43 -21.32 8.26
C THR A 129 -12.10 -21.20 9.01
N ARG A 130 -12.00 -20.28 9.98
CA ARG A 130 -10.78 -20.11 10.78
C ARG A 130 -10.37 -21.37 11.53
N THR A 131 -11.34 -22.14 12.03
CA THR A 131 -11.10 -23.40 12.75
C THR A 131 -10.91 -24.60 11.82
N MET A 132 -11.30 -24.47 10.55
CA MET A 132 -11.13 -25.49 9.51
C MET A 132 -10.63 -24.81 8.22
N PRO A 133 -9.40 -24.29 8.20
CA PRO A 133 -8.85 -23.62 7.02
C PRO A 133 -8.62 -24.62 5.90
N CYS A 134 -8.65 -24.13 4.66
CA CYS A 134 -8.32 -24.92 3.48
C CYS A 134 -6.80 -25.00 3.27
N THR A 135 -6.32 -26.05 2.61
CA THR A 135 -4.88 -26.21 2.31
C THR A 135 -4.42 -25.46 1.06
N LYS A 136 -5.37 -24.98 0.26
CA LYS A 136 -5.15 -24.39 -1.07
C LYS A 136 -5.83 -23.05 -1.21
N VAL A 137 -5.15 -22.14 -1.91
CA VAL A 137 -5.70 -20.80 -2.22
C VAL A 137 -6.86 -20.93 -3.18
N ALA A 138 -6.77 -21.82 -4.18
CA ALA A 138 -7.87 -22.03 -5.12
C ALA A 138 -9.15 -22.52 -4.43
N LYS A 139 -9.04 -23.31 -3.35
CA LYS A 139 -10.18 -23.75 -2.54
C LYS A 139 -10.79 -22.60 -1.75
N ALA A 140 -9.97 -21.77 -1.11
CA ALA A 140 -10.47 -20.56 -0.45
C ALA A 140 -11.16 -19.60 -1.44
N LEU A 141 -10.60 -19.41 -2.64
CA LEU A 141 -11.21 -18.61 -3.71
C LEU A 141 -12.55 -19.21 -4.23
N ALA A 142 -12.74 -20.52 -4.12
CA ALA A 142 -13.97 -21.19 -4.53
C ALA A 142 -15.14 -20.90 -3.59
N THR A 143 -14.88 -20.51 -2.33
CA THR A 143 -15.93 -20.11 -1.37
C THR A 143 -16.71 -18.87 -1.80
N GLY A 144 -16.13 -18.03 -2.68
CA GLY A 144 -16.71 -16.76 -3.11
C GLY A 144 -16.66 -15.66 -2.06
N ARG A 145 -15.97 -15.88 -0.94
CA ARG A 145 -15.74 -14.87 0.09
C ARG A 145 -14.84 -13.73 -0.45
N PRO A 146 -15.09 -12.47 -0.05
CA PRO A 146 -14.35 -11.32 -0.55
C PRO A 146 -12.89 -11.28 -0.05
N TYR A 147 -12.59 -11.96 1.07
CA TYR A 147 -11.26 -11.98 1.66
C TYR A 147 -10.72 -13.40 1.77
N VAL A 148 -9.44 -13.56 1.46
CA VAL A 148 -8.68 -14.80 1.72
C VAL A 148 -7.53 -14.47 2.65
N LYS A 149 -7.41 -15.19 3.76
CA LYS A 149 -6.31 -15.06 4.72
C LYS A 149 -5.36 -16.25 4.59
N LEU A 150 -4.09 -15.99 4.31
CA LEU A 150 -3.07 -17.00 4.05
C LEU A 150 -2.05 -17.04 5.18
N GLN A 151 -1.69 -18.24 5.63
CA GLN A 151 -0.53 -18.47 6.49
C GLN A 151 0.38 -19.57 5.93
N GLY A 152 1.65 -19.54 6.36
CA GLY A 152 2.64 -20.55 5.97
C GLY A 152 2.95 -20.56 4.47
N MET A 153 3.54 -21.66 4.00
CA MET A 153 3.94 -21.84 2.60
C MET A 153 2.94 -22.72 1.85
N THR A 154 2.19 -22.13 0.92
CA THR A 154 1.26 -22.86 0.04
C THR A 154 1.94 -23.16 -1.29
N ASN A 155 2.09 -24.46 -1.60
CA ASN A 155 2.62 -24.93 -2.88
C ASN A 155 1.48 -25.21 -3.87
N GLU A 156 1.23 -24.26 -4.79
CA GLU A 156 0.15 -24.28 -5.78
C GLU A 156 0.35 -23.22 -6.87
N GLN A 157 -0.18 -23.47 -8.08
CA GLN A 157 -0.41 -22.42 -9.08
C GLN A 157 -1.87 -21.97 -9.00
N VAL A 158 -2.10 -20.66 -8.92
CA VAL A 158 -3.41 -20.06 -8.65
C VAL A 158 -3.85 -19.24 -9.85
N THR A 159 -5.10 -19.42 -10.28
CA THR A 159 -5.76 -18.53 -11.24
C THR A 159 -6.88 -17.77 -10.56
N VAL A 160 -6.85 -16.44 -10.66
CA VAL A 160 -7.95 -15.55 -10.25
C VAL A 160 -8.58 -14.95 -11.50
N ALA A 161 -9.85 -15.29 -11.74
CA ALA A 161 -10.55 -14.91 -12.96
C ALA A 161 -11.95 -14.37 -12.68
N GLY A 162 -12.22 -13.13 -13.11
CA GLY A 162 -13.54 -12.49 -13.08
C GLY A 162 -14.13 -12.28 -11.68
N LYS A 163 -13.29 -12.00 -10.68
CA LYS A 163 -13.71 -11.82 -9.27
C LYS A 163 -13.15 -10.55 -8.66
N THR A 164 -13.83 -10.06 -7.63
CA THR A 164 -13.30 -9.06 -6.69
C THR A 164 -12.88 -9.78 -5.41
N VAL A 165 -11.60 -9.76 -5.08
CA VAL A 165 -11.06 -10.46 -3.90
C VAL A 165 -9.81 -9.76 -3.37
N ALA A 166 -9.64 -9.74 -2.05
CA ALA A 166 -8.38 -9.36 -1.42
C ALA A 166 -7.71 -10.54 -0.71
N LEU A 167 -6.40 -10.69 -0.91
CA LEU A 167 -5.56 -11.68 -0.25
C LEU A 167 -4.75 -10.99 0.84
N PHE A 168 -4.88 -11.46 2.07
CA PHE A 168 -4.10 -11.02 3.21
C PHE A 168 -3.18 -12.15 3.65
N ALA A 169 -1.88 -11.89 3.75
CA ALA A 169 -0.91 -12.85 4.25
C ALA A 169 -0.55 -12.56 5.72
N ASP A 170 -0.30 -13.62 6.49
CA ASP A 170 0.49 -13.47 7.72
C ASP A 170 1.97 -13.22 7.40
N PRO A 171 2.74 -12.61 8.31
CA PRO A 171 4.17 -12.42 8.12
C PRO A 171 4.87 -13.73 7.74
N GLY A 172 5.57 -13.71 6.62
CA GLY A 172 6.28 -14.88 6.08
C GLY A 172 5.42 -15.89 5.34
N ALA A 173 4.12 -15.63 5.13
CA ALA A 173 3.30 -16.46 4.27
C ALA A 173 3.77 -16.34 2.82
N LYS A 174 3.75 -17.48 2.11
CA LYS A 174 4.34 -17.62 0.80
C LYS A 174 3.47 -18.46 -0.13
N LEU A 175 3.25 -17.97 -1.34
CA LEU A 175 2.71 -18.73 -2.45
C LEU A 175 3.85 -19.15 -3.38
N THR A 176 4.02 -20.45 -3.59
CA THR A 176 5.09 -21.02 -4.40
C THR A 176 4.59 -22.16 -5.27
N SER A 177 5.39 -22.63 -6.21
CA SER A 177 5.07 -23.82 -6.99
C SER A 177 6.29 -24.68 -7.28
N THR A 178 6.20 -25.98 -7.07
CA THR A 178 7.17 -26.98 -7.54
C THR A 178 6.90 -27.41 -8.99
N THR A 179 5.81 -26.94 -9.58
CA THR A 179 5.40 -27.27 -10.96
C THR A 179 5.85 -26.17 -11.91
N ASN A 180 6.24 -26.55 -13.13
CA ASN A 180 6.53 -25.59 -14.20
C ASN A 180 5.29 -24.75 -14.53
N GLY A 181 5.43 -23.43 -14.54
CA GLY A 181 4.33 -22.52 -14.83
C GLY A 181 4.36 -21.23 -14.01
N ILE A 182 3.36 -20.41 -14.26
CA ILE A 182 3.09 -19.16 -13.55
C ILE A 182 2.52 -19.50 -12.17
N ILE A 183 2.98 -18.82 -11.12
CA ILE A 183 2.43 -19.03 -9.77
C ILE A 183 1.06 -18.37 -9.64
N LEU A 184 0.95 -17.08 -9.97
CA LEU A 184 -0.30 -16.34 -9.88
C LEU A 184 -0.71 -15.81 -11.26
N LYS A 185 -1.74 -16.41 -11.83
CA LYS A 185 -2.35 -15.98 -13.08
C LYS A 185 -3.61 -15.15 -12.78
N VAL A 186 -3.68 -13.95 -13.33
CA VAL A 186 -4.86 -13.08 -13.22
C VAL A 186 -5.49 -12.92 -14.59
N GLU A 187 -6.81 -13.08 -14.67
CA GLU A 187 -7.57 -13.10 -15.93
C GLU A 187 -8.91 -12.34 -15.82
N GLY A 188 -9.45 -11.94 -16.98
CA GLY A 188 -10.77 -11.30 -17.08
C GLY A 188 -10.89 -9.98 -16.33
N ALA A 189 -12.11 -9.57 -16.01
CA ALA A 189 -12.37 -8.36 -15.23
C ALA A 189 -12.17 -8.61 -13.72
N THR A 190 -10.95 -8.99 -13.31
CA THR A 190 -10.60 -9.25 -11.92
C THR A 190 -10.20 -7.97 -11.19
N GLN A 191 -10.71 -7.77 -9.98
CA GLN A 191 -10.23 -6.76 -9.02
C GLN A 191 -9.51 -7.48 -7.89
N LEU A 192 -8.18 -7.46 -7.90
CA LEU A 192 -7.35 -8.23 -6.97
C LEU A 192 -6.48 -7.29 -6.14
N THR A 193 -6.63 -7.35 -4.82
CA THR A 193 -5.70 -6.70 -3.89
C THR A 193 -4.90 -7.77 -3.15
N ILE A 194 -3.59 -7.57 -2.97
CA ILE A 194 -2.72 -8.48 -2.23
C ILE A 194 -1.92 -7.69 -1.20
N HIS A 195 -1.94 -8.14 0.04
CA HIS A 195 -1.16 -7.59 1.14
C HIS A 195 -0.16 -8.62 1.67
N ASP A 196 1.08 -8.19 1.87
CA ASP A 196 2.11 -8.86 2.69
C ASP A 196 2.60 -10.24 2.19
N LEU A 197 2.13 -10.70 1.03
CA LEU A 197 2.42 -12.04 0.51
C LEU A 197 3.78 -12.10 -0.22
N GLU A 198 4.53 -13.18 0.01
CA GLU A 198 5.64 -13.58 -0.87
C GLU A 198 5.14 -14.48 -2.01
N ILE A 199 5.49 -14.17 -3.25
CA ILE A 199 5.25 -14.99 -4.44
C ILE A 199 6.59 -15.33 -5.08
N SER A 200 7.00 -16.60 -5.00
CA SER A 200 8.33 -16.99 -5.48
C SER A 200 8.46 -18.45 -5.89
N GLY A 201 9.46 -18.73 -6.72
CA GLY A 201 9.79 -20.08 -7.18
C GLY A 201 9.07 -20.52 -8.47
N ALA A 202 8.51 -19.60 -9.26
CA ALA A 202 7.97 -19.95 -10.57
C ALA A 202 9.07 -20.54 -11.44
N SER A 203 8.76 -21.62 -12.15
CA SER A 203 9.73 -22.31 -12.99
C SER A 203 9.29 -22.33 -14.46
N GLY A 204 10.28 -22.36 -15.36
CA GLY A 204 10.18 -22.08 -16.78
C GLY A 204 10.61 -20.66 -17.11
N ALA A 205 11.55 -20.51 -18.06
CA ALA A 205 12.12 -19.21 -18.43
C ALA A 205 11.09 -18.19 -18.95
N GLY A 206 9.95 -18.66 -19.48
CA GLY A 206 8.84 -17.82 -19.93
C GLY A 206 7.76 -17.57 -18.89
N ASN A 207 7.88 -18.14 -17.68
CA ASN A 207 6.84 -18.10 -16.67
C ASN A 207 7.20 -17.10 -15.57
N PRO A 208 6.52 -15.94 -15.50
CA PRO A 208 6.71 -15.02 -14.38
C PRO A 208 6.09 -15.55 -13.08
N GLY A 209 6.44 -14.94 -11.96
CA GLY A 209 5.75 -15.14 -10.68
C GLY A 209 4.28 -14.72 -10.77
N ILE A 210 4.01 -13.54 -11.32
CA ILE A 210 2.66 -13.01 -11.56
C ILE A 210 2.46 -12.72 -13.04
N SER A 211 1.31 -13.12 -13.60
CA SER A 211 0.95 -12.85 -15.00
C SER A 211 -0.44 -12.22 -15.14
N LEU A 212 -0.51 -11.11 -15.86
CA LEU A 212 -1.74 -10.56 -16.46
C LEU A 212 -1.63 -10.74 -17.99
N GLN A 213 -2.40 -11.67 -18.55
CA GLN A 213 -2.27 -12.04 -19.97
C GLN A 213 -2.81 -10.96 -20.94
N PRO A 214 -2.48 -11.03 -22.25
CA PRO A 214 -3.03 -10.13 -23.25
C PRO A 214 -4.57 -10.11 -23.27
N GLY A 215 -5.17 -8.93 -23.45
CA GLY A 215 -6.63 -8.75 -23.43
C GLY A 215 -7.26 -8.73 -22.03
N ASN A 216 -6.43 -8.78 -20.99
CA ASN A 216 -6.89 -8.66 -19.61
C ASN A 216 -7.32 -7.21 -19.30
N THR A 217 -8.41 -7.05 -18.54
CA THR A 217 -8.92 -5.77 -18.03
C THR A 217 -8.89 -5.70 -16.50
N ALA A 218 -8.13 -6.59 -15.86
CA ALA A 218 -8.00 -6.66 -14.42
C ALA A 218 -7.35 -5.42 -13.82
N ASN A 219 -7.69 -5.12 -12.57
CA ASN A 219 -7.01 -4.16 -11.73
C ASN A 219 -6.36 -4.92 -10.56
N VAL A 220 -5.03 -4.89 -10.49
CA VAL A 220 -4.25 -5.60 -9.48
C VAL A 220 -3.46 -4.60 -8.64
N SER A 221 -3.69 -4.59 -7.33
CA SER A 221 -2.97 -3.76 -6.36
C SER A 221 -2.15 -4.62 -5.41
N LEU A 222 -0.86 -4.34 -5.32
CA LEU A 222 0.10 -5.05 -4.47
C LEU A 222 0.61 -4.11 -3.38
N TYR A 223 0.42 -4.48 -2.13
CA TYR A 223 0.87 -3.72 -0.95
C TYR A 223 1.82 -4.59 -0.14
N ARG A 224 3.08 -4.16 0.01
CA ARG A 224 4.11 -4.93 0.75
C ARG A 224 4.28 -6.37 0.26
N VAL A 225 4.05 -6.58 -1.03
CA VAL A 225 4.21 -7.90 -1.67
C VAL A 225 5.65 -8.09 -2.10
N THR A 226 6.17 -9.30 -1.91
CA THR A 226 7.49 -9.68 -2.43
C THR A 226 7.33 -10.66 -3.60
N VAL A 227 7.84 -10.31 -4.78
CA VAL A 227 7.88 -11.19 -5.96
C VAL A 227 9.33 -11.52 -6.28
N SER A 228 9.76 -12.75 -6.00
CA SER A 228 11.19 -13.06 -6.04
C SER A 228 11.55 -14.47 -6.54
N GLY A 229 12.83 -14.64 -6.90
CA GLY A 229 13.41 -15.97 -7.14
C GLY A 229 12.73 -16.78 -8.25
N ASN A 230 12.11 -16.12 -9.23
CA ASN A 230 11.43 -16.79 -10.33
C ASN A 230 12.42 -17.06 -11.49
N GLN A 231 12.28 -18.22 -12.16
CA GLN A 231 13.11 -18.58 -13.32
C GLN A 231 12.76 -17.76 -14.58
N GLY A 232 11.54 -17.22 -14.65
CA GLY A 232 11.17 -16.19 -15.61
C GLY A 232 11.31 -14.79 -15.02
N GLY A 233 10.45 -13.86 -15.47
CA GLY A 233 10.37 -12.51 -14.88
C GLY A 233 9.69 -12.51 -13.50
N GLY A 234 9.69 -11.35 -12.83
CA GLY A 234 8.90 -11.17 -11.61
C GLY A 234 7.41 -11.06 -11.95
N ILE A 235 7.05 -9.98 -12.65
CA ILE A 235 5.68 -9.66 -13.05
C ILE A 235 5.64 -9.37 -14.55
N THR A 236 4.77 -10.08 -15.27
CA THR A 236 4.45 -9.76 -16.66
C THR A 236 3.00 -9.32 -16.78
N ALA A 237 2.75 -8.15 -17.36
CA ALA A 237 1.39 -7.68 -17.60
C ALA A 237 1.23 -7.16 -19.04
N SER A 238 0.20 -7.65 -19.72
CA SER A 238 -0.09 -7.36 -21.13
C SER A 238 -1.49 -6.75 -21.36
N GLY A 239 -2.04 -6.14 -20.33
CA GLY A 239 -3.37 -5.53 -20.27
C GLY A 239 -3.77 -5.22 -18.83
N GLY A 240 -4.74 -4.31 -18.65
CA GLY A 240 -5.27 -3.96 -17.33
C GLY A 240 -4.48 -2.88 -16.59
N ALA A 241 -4.69 -2.80 -15.28
CA ALA A 241 -3.99 -1.90 -14.37
C ALA A 241 -3.21 -2.70 -13.32
N LEU A 242 -1.99 -2.23 -13.02
CA LEU A 242 -1.11 -2.80 -12.02
C LEU A 242 -0.62 -1.68 -11.11
N ALA A 243 -0.85 -1.81 -9.81
CA ALA A 243 -0.37 -0.90 -8.79
C ALA A 243 0.56 -1.62 -7.81
N LEU A 244 1.75 -1.05 -7.56
CA LEU A 244 2.71 -1.55 -6.58
C LEU A 244 2.98 -0.45 -5.55
N TYR A 245 2.75 -0.78 -4.28
CA TYR A 245 3.03 0.10 -3.14
C TYR A 245 3.88 -0.67 -2.13
N GLU A 246 5.00 -0.09 -1.72
CA GLU A 246 5.88 -0.69 -0.69
C GLU A 246 6.31 -2.12 -1.00
N SER A 247 6.32 -2.49 -2.29
CA SER A 247 6.49 -3.85 -2.75
C SER A 247 7.91 -4.10 -3.25
N THR A 248 8.36 -5.35 -3.19
CA THR A 248 9.69 -5.75 -3.64
C THR A 248 9.59 -6.72 -4.80
N VAL A 249 10.27 -6.43 -5.91
CA VAL A 249 10.46 -7.35 -7.04
C VAL A 249 11.93 -7.62 -7.23
N SER A 250 12.41 -8.82 -6.85
CA SER A 250 13.85 -9.07 -6.80
C SER A 250 14.33 -10.48 -7.12
N GLY A 251 15.57 -10.61 -7.58
CA GLY A 251 16.21 -11.91 -7.76
C GLY A 251 15.54 -12.80 -8.83
N ASN A 252 14.80 -12.21 -9.77
CA ASN A 252 14.19 -12.95 -10.88
C ASN A 252 15.18 -13.09 -12.03
N GLN A 253 15.15 -14.21 -12.76
CA GLN A 253 16.08 -14.46 -13.87
C GLN A 253 15.74 -13.63 -15.12
N GLY A 254 14.47 -13.32 -15.32
CA GLY A 254 14.00 -12.35 -16.33
C GLY A 254 13.99 -10.92 -15.80
N SER A 255 13.25 -10.04 -16.47
CA SER A 255 13.03 -8.68 -15.96
C SER A 255 12.20 -8.69 -14.69
N GLY A 256 12.40 -7.71 -13.80
CA GLY A 256 11.54 -7.54 -12.63
C GLY A 256 10.10 -7.30 -13.07
N LEU A 257 9.88 -6.27 -13.89
CA LEU A 257 8.58 -5.94 -14.47
C LEU A 257 8.68 -5.89 -16.01
N SER A 258 7.78 -6.59 -16.69
CA SER A 258 7.64 -6.57 -18.16
C SER A 258 6.21 -6.20 -18.54
N LEU A 259 6.02 -4.98 -19.00
CA LEU A 259 4.71 -4.34 -19.14
C LEU A 259 4.45 -3.92 -20.59
N SER A 260 3.25 -4.24 -21.09
CA SER A 260 2.77 -3.87 -22.42
C SER A 260 1.27 -3.61 -22.42
N GLY A 261 0.83 -2.43 -22.85
CA GLY A 261 -0.62 -2.12 -22.87
C GLY A 261 -1.25 -2.02 -21.48
N VAL A 262 -0.50 -1.54 -20.47
CA VAL A 262 -0.88 -1.53 -19.05
C VAL A 262 -0.92 -0.11 -18.50
N SER A 263 -1.81 0.15 -17.53
CA SER A 263 -1.67 1.31 -16.64
C SER A 263 -0.89 0.91 -15.38
N LEU A 264 0.33 1.41 -15.24
CA LEU A 264 1.18 1.17 -14.08
C LEU A 264 1.10 2.32 -13.08
N THR A 265 0.89 2.00 -11.81
CA THR A 265 1.23 2.89 -10.69
C THR A 265 2.27 2.19 -9.82
N MET A 266 3.37 2.85 -9.48
CA MET A 266 4.40 2.26 -8.65
C MET A 266 5.00 3.32 -7.74
N SER A 267 4.89 3.12 -6.43
CA SER A 267 5.55 3.99 -5.47
C SER A 267 6.10 3.27 -4.25
N ARG A 268 7.13 3.88 -3.65
CA ARG A 268 7.80 3.39 -2.44
C ARG A 268 8.26 1.94 -2.56
N SER A 269 8.56 1.49 -3.77
CA SER A 269 8.80 0.09 -4.07
C SER A 269 10.26 -0.14 -4.46
N LEU A 270 10.70 -1.39 -4.33
CA LEU A 270 12.04 -1.86 -4.61
C LEU A 270 12.06 -2.80 -5.82
N VAL A 271 12.87 -2.50 -6.83
CA VAL A 271 13.14 -3.42 -7.94
C VAL A 271 14.64 -3.66 -8.02
N SER A 272 15.09 -4.88 -7.69
CA SER A 272 16.53 -5.13 -7.59
C SER A 272 16.97 -6.53 -7.97
N ILE A 273 18.22 -6.66 -8.46
CA ILE A 273 18.86 -7.97 -8.68
C ILE A 273 18.05 -8.84 -9.67
N ASN A 274 17.27 -8.23 -10.56
CA ASN A 274 16.57 -8.94 -11.62
C ASN A 274 17.49 -9.04 -12.84
N ARG A 275 17.86 -10.26 -13.23
CA ARG A 275 18.92 -10.51 -14.21
C ARG A 275 18.56 -10.02 -15.63
N GLY A 276 17.29 -10.04 -16.01
CA GLY A 276 16.83 -9.53 -17.31
C GLY A 276 16.73 -8.01 -17.41
N GLY A 277 16.87 -7.29 -16.29
CA GLY A 277 16.65 -5.85 -16.16
C GLY A 277 15.56 -5.53 -15.12
N GLY A 278 15.42 -4.27 -14.74
CA GLY A 278 14.48 -3.84 -13.71
C GLY A 278 13.05 -3.75 -14.25
N ILE A 279 12.76 -2.68 -14.98
CA ILE A 279 11.42 -2.34 -15.47
C ILE A 279 11.46 -2.14 -16.99
N SER A 280 10.58 -2.81 -17.73
CA SER A 280 10.38 -2.57 -19.17
C SER A 280 8.93 -2.21 -19.44
N ILE A 281 8.70 -1.06 -20.09
CA ILE A 281 7.37 -0.55 -20.46
C ILE A 281 7.33 -0.37 -21.97
N SER A 282 6.33 -0.97 -22.59
CA SER A 282 6.14 -0.98 -24.05
C SER A 282 4.65 -0.98 -24.40
N GLY A 283 4.30 -1.04 -25.70
CA GLY A 283 2.91 -1.01 -26.15
C GLY A 283 2.18 0.27 -25.74
N THR A 284 0.86 0.34 -25.89
CA THR A 284 0.08 1.53 -25.47
C THR A 284 -0.12 1.52 -23.95
N SER A 285 0.90 1.90 -23.19
CA SER A 285 0.90 1.91 -21.71
C SER A 285 0.87 3.34 -21.13
N SER A 286 0.36 3.46 -19.92
CA SER A 286 0.54 4.65 -19.07
C SER A 286 1.27 4.27 -17.77
N PHE A 287 2.00 5.20 -17.17
CA PHE A 287 2.74 4.95 -15.95
C PHE A 287 2.87 6.18 -15.04
N ASP A 288 2.85 5.90 -13.73
CA ASP A 288 3.26 6.78 -12.65
C ASP A 288 4.25 6.04 -11.76
N ILE A 289 5.53 6.39 -11.84
CA ILE A 289 6.63 5.71 -11.14
C ILE A 289 7.36 6.73 -10.29
N THR A 290 7.16 6.66 -8.97
CA THR A 290 7.67 7.67 -8.03
C THR A 290 8.21 7.11 -6.73
N ASN A 291 9.24 7.73 -6.15
CA ASN A 291 9.81 7.31 -4.87
C ASN A 291 10.22 5.82 -4.86
N ASN A 292 10.85 5.32 -5.93
CA ASN A 292 11.27 3.93 -6.00
C ASN A 292 12.80 3.78 -6.00
N PHE A 293 13.26 2.69 -5.40
CA PHE A 293 14.64 2.24 -5.52
C PHE A 293 14.74 1.16 -6.60
N ILE A 294 15.53 1.41 -7.64
CA ILE A 294 15.70 0.51 -8.78
C ILE A 294 17.20 0.26 -8.98
N PHE A 295 17.73 -0.84 -8.43
CA PHE A 295 19.18 -1.03 -8.40
C PHE A 295 19.67 -2.44 -8.67
N ARG A 296 20.92 -2.53 -9.17
CA ARG A 296 21.62 -3.81 -9.41
C ARG A 296 20.85 -4.79 -10.28
N ASN A 297 20.00 -4.29 -11.17
CA ASN A 297 19.31 -5.09 -12.17
C ASN A 297 20.16 -5.23 -13.43
N GLY A 298 19.87 -6.27 -14.20
CA GLY A 298 20.48 -6.57 -15.49
C GLY A 298 21.75 -7.42 -15.41
N ASP A 299 22.05 -8.05 -16.53
CA ASP A 299 23.17 -8.96 -16.74
C ASP A 299 24.17 -8.27 -17.67
N PRO A 300 25.43 -8.06 -17.23
CA PRO A 300 26.43 -7.34 -18.01
C PRO A 300 26.85 -8.06 -19.31
N ASP A 301 26.41 -9.29 -19.53
CA ASP A 301 26.73 -10.08 -20.72
C ASP A 301 25.49 -10.30 -21.61
N ALA A 302 24.27 -10.19 -21.07
CA ALA A 302 23.04 -10.52 -21.79
C ALA A 302 22.00 -9.38 -21.90
N SER A 303 21.77 -8.58 -20.86
CA SER A 303 20.58 -7.71 -20.82
C SER A 303 20.70 -6.52 -21.76
N MET A 304 19.56 -6.09 -22.33
CA MET A 304 19.48 -4.90 -23.20
C MET A 304 19.45 -3.59 -22.40
N PHE A 305 18.95 -3.67 -21.18
CA PHE A 305 18.90 -2.56 -20.24
C PHE A 305 19.19 -3.09 -18.83
N GLY A 306 19.63 -2.21 -17.93
CA GLY A 306 19.81 -2.54 -16.53
C GLY A 306 18.59 -2.10 -15.71
N GLY A 307 18.42 -0.80 -15.50
CA GLY A 307 17.40 -0.25 -14.61
C GLY A 307 16.02 -0.21 -15.25
N VAL A 308 15.80 0.76 -16.14
CA VAL A 308 14.48 1.06 -16.71
C VAL A 308 14.57 1.20 -18.22
N ASN A 309 13.65 0.58 -18.94
CA ASN A 309 13.40 0.79 -20.36
C ASN A 309 11.98 1.33 -20.57
N ILE A 310 11.89 2.57 -21.02
CA ILE A 310 10.63 3.25 -21.34
C ILE A 310 10.54 3.34 -22.87
N GLY A 311 9.86 2.37 -23.47
CA GLY A 311 9.63 2.32 -24.91
C GLY A 311 8.42 3.14 -25.37
N VAL A 312 7.61 3.63 -24.43
CA VAL A 312 6.45 4.51 -24.69
C VAL A 312 6.31 5.55 -23.60
N ALA A 313 5.92 6.77 -23.97
CA ALA A 313 5.40 7.75 -23.03
C ALA A 313 4.63 8.84 -23.79
N THR A 314 3.60 9.37 -23.14
CA THR A 314 2.87 10.57 -23.51
C THR A 314 3.19 11.67 -22.49
N PRO A 315 3.83 12.78 -22.88
CA PRO A 315 4.09 13.91 -21.99
C PRO A 315 2.82 14.43 -21.31
N GLY A 316 2.91 14.82 -20.04
CA GLY A 316 1.77 15.33 -19.26
C GLY A 316 0.78 14.27 -18.77
N VAL A 317 0.88 13.02 -19.25
CA VAL A 317 0.08 11.88 -18.76
C VAL A 317 0.92 10.95 -17.90
N ASN A 318 2.18 10.77 -18.26
CA ASN A 318 3.09 9.84 -17.59
C ASN A 318 4.05 10.58 -16.66
N ARG A 319 4.37 9.96 -15.52
CA ARG A 319 5.24 10.53 -14.48
C ARG A 319 6.38 9.58 -14.11
N PHE A 320 7.60 10.11 -14.06
CA PHE A 320 8.82 9.40 -13.63
C PHE A 320 9.68 10.35 -12.79
N GLU A 321 9.45 10.40 -11.48
CA GLU A 321 10.04 11.42 -10.61
C GLU A 321 10.51 10.84 -9.26
N PHE A 322 11.53 11.44 -8.66
CA PHE A 322 12.05 11.02 -7.35
C PHE A 322 12.33 9.52 -7.27
N ASN A 323 12.93 8.94 -8.29
CA ASN A 323 13.42 7.57 -8.23
C ASN A 323 14.94 7.57 -8.06
N THR A 324 15.47 6.53 -7.43
CA THR A 324 16.92 6.28 -7.33
C THR A 324 17.26 5.03 -8.15
N ILE A 325 17.92 5.24 -9.29
CA ILE A 325 18.31 4.23 -10.28
C ILE A 325 19.83 4.06 -10.24
N ALA A 326 20.31 3.01 -9.58
CA ALA A 326 21.74 2.86 -9.31
C ALA A 326 22.31 1.46 -9.53
N ASP A 327 23.59 1.38 -9.89
CA ASP A 327 24.34 0.12 -10.02
C ASP A 327 23.73 -0.94 -10.97
N ASN A 328 22.84 -0.53 -11.86
CA ASN A 328 22.25 -1.41 -12.84
C ASN A 328 23.22 -1.64 -14.02
N ARG A 329 23.10 -2.78 -14.69
CA ARG A 329 24.05 -3.22 -15.71
C ARG A 329 23.35 -3.67 -16.98
N SER A 330 23.97 -3.42 -18.12
CA SER A 330 23.58 -4.07 -19.37
C SER A 330 24.81 -4.49 -20.16
N SER A 331 24.58 -5.32 -21.17
CA SER A 331 25.65 -5.79 -22.03
C SER A 331 26.17 -4.70 -22.97
N PRO A 332 27.40 -4.84 -23.50
CA PRO A 332 27.97 -3.86 -24.41
C PRO A 332 27.07 -3.62 -25.64
N GLY A 333 26.92 -2.36 -26.03
CA GLY A 333 26.18 -1.99 -27.25
C GLY A 333 25.77 -0.53 -27.24
N THR A 334 25.57 0.05 -28.42
CA THR A 334 25.21 1.47 -28.57
C THR A 334 23.72 1.76 -28.35
N ILE A 335 22.88 0.72 -28.41
CA ILE A 335 21.42 0.80 -28.21
C ILE A 335 20.99 0.23 -26.84
N ARG A 336 21.93 0.11 -25.91
CA ARG A 336 21.73 -0.47 -24.56
C ARG A 336 21.99 0.60 -23.50
N ALA A 337 21.39 0.47 -22.32
CA ALA A 337 21.65 1.41 -21.22
C ALA A 337 21.75 0.70 -19.88
N GLY A 338 22.65 1.16 -19.01
CA GLY A 338 22.73 0.66 -17.64
C GLY A 338 21.57 1.19 -16.81
N GLY A 339 21.40 2.51 -16.77
CA GLY A 339 20.38 3.20 -15.95
C GLY A 339 19.03 3.24 -16.64
N VAL A 340 18.79 4.28 -17.45
CA VAL A 340 17.48 4.52 -18.12
C VAL A 340 17.63 4.58 -19.64
N LEU A 341 16.95 3.68 -20.34
CA LEU A 341 16.73 3.72 -21.78
C LEU A 341 15.37 4.35 -22.05
N CYS A 342 15.33 5.52 -22.68
CA CYS A 342 14.10 6.26 -22.96
C CYS A 342 14.29 7.13 -24.20
N ASP A 343 13.74 6.69 -25.32
CA ASP A 343 13.87 7.37 -26.63
C ASP A 343 12.57 8.03 -27.08
N ILE A 344 12.00 8.85 -26.19
CA ILE A 344 10.72 9.52 -26.40
C ILE A 344 10.93 11.03 -26.37
N PRO A 345 10.95 11.72 -27.53
CA PRO A 345 11.17 13.15 -27.57
C PRO A 345 10.07 13.91 -26.83
N GLY A 346 10.48 14.88 -26.01
CA GLY A 346 9.59 15.73 -25.22
C GLY A 346 9.10 15.10 -23.91
N PHE A 347 9.42 13.84 -23.62
CA PHE A 347 9.20 13.28 -22.28
C PHE A 347 10.27 13.79 -21.30
N ALA A 348 9.84 14.14 -20.09
CA ALA A 348 10.70 14.61 -19.02
C ALA A 348 10.42 13.82 -17.74
N GLY A 349 11.46 13.19 -17.18
CA GLY A 349 11.42 12.51 -15.87
C GLY A 349 12.35 13.21 -14.89
N GLY A 350 11.84 14.19 -14.14
CA GLY A 350 12.66 15.06 -13.29
C GLY A 350 12.98 14.51 -11.90
N ASN A 351 13.89 15.19 -11.19
CA ASN A 351 14.19 14.91 -9.77
C ASN A 351 14.64 13.47 -9.45
N ASN A 352 15.24 12.75 -10.39
CA ASN A 352 15.74 11.39 -10.18
C ASN A 352 17.24 11.38 -9.84
N ILE A 353 17.70 10.35 -9.13
CA ILE A 353 19.12 9.98 -9.10
C ILE A 353 19.32 8.85 -10.10
N ILE A 354 20.26 9.01 -11.04
CA ILE A 354 20.65 7.99 -12.02
C ILE A 354 22.19 7.86 -11.98
N ALA A 355 22.69 6.92 -11.18
CA ALA A 355 24.11 6.92 -10.80
C ALA A 355 24.78 5.55 -10.84
N ARG A 356 26.05 5.51 -11.23
CA ARG A 356 26.91 4.31 -11.21
C ARG A 356 26.32 3.08 -11.92
N ASN A 357 25.41 3.30 -12.86
CA ASN A 357 24.97 2.26 -13.76
C ASN A 357 26.07 1.96 -14.80
N ALA A 358 26.06 0.79 -15.42
CA ALA A 358 27.12 0.38 -16.34
C ALA A 358 26.61 -0.28 -17.62
N VAL A 359 27.33 -0.06 -18.72
CA VAL A 359 27.19 -0.80 -19.98
C VAL A 359 28.52 -1.50 -20.25
N GLY A 360 28.50 -2.82 -20.41
CA GLY A 360 29.72 -3.60 -20.60
C GLY A 360 30.72 -3.48 -19.44
N GLY A 361 30.21 -3.30 -18.22
CA GLY A 361 31.02 -3.13 -17.02
C GLY A 361 31.62 -1.72 -16.81
N SER A 362 31.43 -0.78 -17.74
CA SER A 362 31.90 0.60 -17.60
C SER A 362 30.78 1.54 -17.17
N THR A 363 31.03 2.37 -16.15
CA THR A 363 30.08 3.40 -15.69
C THR A 363 30.22 4.74 -16.41
N THR A 364 31.27 4.89 -17.23
CA THR A 364 31.64 6.17 -17.87
C THR A 364 31.36 6.22 -19.37
N VAL A 365 30.91 5.12 -19.98
CA VAL A 365 30.44 5.14 -21.36
C VAL A 365 29.17 5.97 -21.48
N THR A 366 28.98 6.65 -22.61
CA THR A 366 27.95 7.68 -22.81
C THR A 366 26.53 7.20 -22.47
N ASN A 367 26.24 5.94 -22.72
CA ASN A 367 24.93 5.32 -22.48
C ASN A 367 24.82 4.56 -21.14
N ALA A 368 25.82 4.66 -20.27
CA ALA A 368 25.81 3.96 -18.99
C ALA A 368 24.66 4.42 -18.10
N GLN A 369 24.47 5.73 -17.94
CA GLN A 369 23.44 6.28 -17.07
C GLN A 369 22.10 6.47 -17.81
N THR A 370 22.12 7.13 -18.97
CA THR A 370 20.91 7.38 -19.76
C THR A 370 21.19 7.19 -21.25
N LEU A 371 20.15 6.79 -22.00
CA LEU A 371 20.18 6.71 -23.47
C LEU A 371 18.82 7.11 -24.04
N GLY A 372 18.84 7.85 -25.16
CA GLY A 372 17.65 8.27 -25.93
C GLY A 372 17.32 9.76 -25.76
N GLN A 373 16.16 10.16 -26.28
CA GLN A 373 15.72 11.55 -26.36
C GLN A 373 14.99 12.10 -25.12
N CYS A 374 14.73 11.29 -24.10
CA CYS A 374 14.08 11.77 -22.88
C CYS A 374 15.00 12.71 -22.08
N THR A 375 14.40 13.67 -21.39
CA THR A 375 15.12 14.63 -20.54
C THR A 375 14.89 14.33 -19.07
N TYR A 376 15.83 14.75 -18.23
CA TYR A 376 15.80 14.50 -16.79
C TYR A 376 16.10 15.80 -16.05
N PRO A 377 15.20 16.78 -16.12
CA PRO A 377 15.43 18.08 -15.51
C PRO A 377 15.71 17.88 -14.02
N THR A 378 16.74 18.59 -13.54
CA THR A 378 17.15 18.63 -12.11
C THR A 378 17.46 17.26 -11.51
N SER A 379 17.68 16.24 -12.34
CA SER A 379 18.11 14.92 -11.91
C SER A 379 19.64 14.90 -11.75
N LYS A 380 20.14 14.07 -10.82
CA LYS A 380 21.57 13.80 -10.66
C LYS A 380 21.95 12.61 -11.53
N ILE A 381 22.72 12.86 -12.58
CA ILE A 381 23.18 11.83 -13.53
C ILE A 381 24.71 11.77 -13.51
N GLN A 382 25.28 10.65 -13.05
CA GLN A 382 26.74 10.55 -12.87
C GLN A 382 27.27 9.12 -12.83
N ALA A 383 28.57 8.96 -13.06
CA ALA A 383 29.23 7.67 -13.18
C ALA A 383 29.62 7.02 -11.83
N ASP A 384 29.53 7.76 -10.73
CA ASP A 384 29.84 7.31 -9.37
C ASP A 384 28.78 7.81 -8.36
N VAL A 385 28.96 7.48 -7.08
CA VAL A 385 28.01 7.82 -6.00
C VAL A 385 28.68 8.51 -4.81
N THR A 386 29.93 8.94 -4.97
CA THR A 386 30.77 9.38 -3.83
C THR A 386 30.15 10.59 -3.13
N ASP A 387 29.72 11.58 -3.93
CA ASP A 387 29.09 12.80 -3.43
C ASP A 387 27.61 12.62 -3.11
N LEU A 388 26.97 11.52 -3.52
CA LEU A 388 25.59 11.20 -3.14
C LEU A 388 25.48 10.70 -1.71
N ALA A 389 26.60 10.26 -1.13
CA ALA A 389 26.71 9.85 0.27
C ALA A 389 25.57 8.92 0.71
N PHE A 390 25.44 7.76 0.03
CA PHE A 390 24.44 6.76 0.42
C PHE A 390 24.82 6.03 1.72
N VAL A 391 23.81 5.59 2.47
CA VAL A 391 24.01 4.83 3.73
C VAL A 391 24.91 3.60 3.54
N SER A 392 24.65 2.77 2.51
CA SER A 392 25.44 1.57 2.21
C SER A 392 25.26 1.12 0.77
N ALA A 393 25.85 1.82 -0.20
CA ALA A 393 25.74 1.43 -1.62
C ALA A 393 26.65 0.26 -2.01
N ASP A 394 27.71 -0.01 -1.23
CA ASP A 394 28.79 -0.93 -1.60
C ASP A 394 28.77 -2.28 -0.88
N ALA A 395 28.00 -2.39 0.20
CA ALA A 395 27.88 -3.61 0.98
C ALA A 395 26.41 -3.97 1.21
N ALA A 396 26.12 -5.28 1.18
CA ALA A 396 24.81 -5.78 1.57
C ALA A 396 24.63 -5.68 3.10
N PRO A 397 23.43 -5.33 3.62
CA PRO A 397 22.25 -4.93 2.86
C PRO A 397 22.45 -3.57 2.17
N TYR A 398 22.17 -3.53 0.86
CA TYR A 398 22.36 -2.30 0.08
C TYR A 398 21.31 -1.28 0.48
N ASN A 399 21.76 -0.05 0.76
CA ASN A 399 20.91 1.04 1.19
C ASN A 399 21.30 2.32 0.44
N TYR A 400 20.40 2.77 -0.43
CA TYR A 400 20.55 3.96 -1.28
C TYR A 400 19.81 5.18 -0.71
N LYS A 401 19.43 5.15 0.57
CA LYS A 401 19.01 6.35 1.30
C LYS A 401 20.16 7.33 1.46
N LEU A 402 19.83 8.61 1.52
CA LEU A 402 20.80 9.69 1.62
C LEU A 402 21.37 9.77 3.05
N THR A 403 22.57 10.31 3.18
CA THR A 403 23.16 10.68 4.47
C THR A 403 23.59 12.14 4.46
N ALA A 404 23.94 12.65 5.64
CA ALA A 404 24.46 14.01 5.80
C ALA A 404 25.60 14.30 4.81
N GLY A 405 25.49 15.43 4.10
CA GLY A 405 26.49 15.86 3.13
C GLY A 405 26.28 15.36 1.71
N SER A 406 25.19 14.63 1.44
CA SER A 406 24.80 14.27 0.08
C SER A 406 24.60 15.51 -0.80
N SER A 407 25.13 15.46 -2.02
CA SER A 407 24.95 16.48 -3.05
C SER A 407 23.55 16.48 -3.67
N ALA A 408 22.69 15.54 -3.27
CA ALA A 408 21.28 15.46 -3.68
C ALA A 408 20.33 16.24 -2.74
N ILE A 409 20.80 16.61 -1.55
CA ILE A 409 19.99 17.32 -0.54
C ILE A 409 19.65 18.74 -0.99
N ASP A 410 18.39 19.14 -0.87
CA ASP A 410 17.86 20.45 -1.22
C ASP A 410 18.10 20.85 -2.70
N GLN A 411 18.18 19.89 -3.63
CA GLN A 411 18.55 20.16 -5.02
C GLN A 411 17.41 20.00 -6.05
N ALA A 412 16.24 19.48 -5.67
CA ALA A 412 15.14 19.26 -6.62
C ALA A 412 14.42 20.58 -6.96
N THR A 413 14.80 21.21 -8.08
CA THR A 413 14.22 22.49 -8.52
C THR A 413 13.10 22.34 -9.56
N THR A 414 12.88 21.14 -10.10
CA THR A 414 11.71 20.88 -10.95
C THR A 414 10.49 20.74 -10.04
N SER A 415 9.50 21.60 -10.24
CA SER A 415 8.26 21.59 -9.45
C SER A 415 7.57 20.22 -9.52
N SER A 416 7.13 19.72 -8.37
CA SER A 416 6.42 18.45 -8.26
C SER A 416 5.42 18.48 -7.10
N SER A 417 4.28 17.80 -7.30
CA SER A 417 3.22 17.64 -6.32
C SER A 417 3.50 16.55 -5.27
N ILE A 418 4.61 15.81 -5.39
CA ILE A 418 4.97 14.70 -4.49
C ILE A 418 5.53 15.27 -3.19
N ASN A 419 4.77 15.12 -2.09
CA ASN A 419 5.09 15.73 -0.80
C ASN A 419 5.53 14.73 0.27
N SER A 420 5.67 13.45 -0.10
CA SER A 420 6.27 12.43 0.73
C SER A 420 7.22 11.57 -0.09
N ASP A 421 8.21 10.99 0.56
CA ASP A 421 9.29 10.22 -0.07
C ASP A 421 9.05 8.68 0.01
N TYR A 422 10.12 7.89 0.02
CA TYR A 422 10.08 6.43 0.13
C TYR A 422 9.56 5.92 1.47
N ASP A 423 9.90 6.53 2.60
CA ASP A 423 9.48 6.07 3.93
C ASP A 423 8.43 6.97 4.60
N LEU A 424 7.79 7.80 3.78
CA LEU A 424 6.70 8.71 4.13
C LEU A 424 7.15 9.95 4.91
N ASP A 425 8.44 10.26 4.89
CA ASP A 425 8.93 11.55 5.35
C ASP A 425 8.38 12.67 4.45
N VAL A 426 7.98 13.78 5.09
CA VAL A 426 7.42 14.94 4.39
C VAL A 426 8.52 15.64 3.60
N ARG A 427 8.20 16.10 2.39
CA ARG A 427 9.09 16.93 1.56
C ARG A 427 8.62 18.39 1.50
N PRO A 428 9.50 19.39 1.61
CA PRO A 428 10.91 19.29 1.96
C PRO A 428 11.14 19.17 3.48
N GLN A 429 12.24 18.55 3.91
CA GLN A 429 12.76 18.69 5.28
C GLN A 429 13.66 19.92 5.42
N GLY A 430 14.30 20.35 4.33
CA GLY A 430 15.19 21.51 4.26
C GLY A 430 14.62 22.69 3.47
N GLY A 431 15.50 23.37 2.74
CA GLY A 431 15.15 24.52 1.91
C GLY A 431 14.45 24.16 0.59
N GLN A 432 14.63 22.93 0.09
CA GLN A 432 14.02 22.38 -1.13
C GLN A 432 13.84 20.86 -0.97
N LYS A 433 13.14 20.21 -1.92
CA LYS A 433 13.03 18.74 -1.90
C LYS A 433 14.38 18.12 -2.29
N ASP A 434 14.66 16.92 -1.80
CA ASP A 434 15.85 16.16 -2.18
C ASP A 434 15.65 15.44 -3.51
N ILE A 435 16.70 15.34 -4.33
CA ILE A 435 16.65 14.55 -5.57
C ILE A 435 16.71 13.05 -5.20
N GLY A 436 15.89 12.22 -5.86
CA GLY A 436 15.86 10.77 -5.65
C GLY A 436 14.74 10.32 -4.72
N ALA A 437 14.71 9.02 -4.40
CA ALA A 437 13.58 8.39 -3.71
C ALA A 437 13.43 8.76 -2.23
N ASP A 438 14.49 9.24 -1.60
CA ASP A 438 14.59 9.50 -0.17
C ASP A 438 14.69 11.01 0.07
N GLU A 439 14.08 11.48 1.16
CA GLU A 439 14.24 12.81 1.70
C GLU A 439 15.04 12.70 3.01
N TYR A 440 16.20 13.33 3.05
CA TYR A 440 17.07 13.29 4.21
C TYR A 440 16.47 14.11 5.37
N LYS A 441 16.42 13.51 6.57
CA LYS A 441 15.89 14.13 7.80
C LYS A 441 16.94 14.27 8.91
#